data_AF-A0A9D7S8U3-F1
#
_entry.id   AF-A0A9D7S8U3-F1
#
_cell.length_a   1.000
_cell.length_b   1.000
_cell.length_c   1.000
_cell.angle_alpha   90.00
_cell.angle_beta   90.00
_cell.angle_gamma   90.00
#
_symmetry.space_group_name_H-M   'P 1'
#
loop_
_entity.id
_entity.type
_entity.pdbx_description
1 polymer ?
#
loop_
_entity_poly.entity_id
_entity_poly.type
_entity_poly.pdbx_seq_one_letter_code
_entity_poly.pdbx_strand_id
1 'polypeptide(L)'
;MIRISSSATLIFALFIPLFWLVFFGSLTLAIILADSEDLSFSSPFLIKLFFICGFVLFGTLIYFTLFRLKRVEMDQEFIYVTNYIKTIKIPFHQIEKMRIKPLIKLSLGKIKLRHKGNFGSTIYFLCDEARYGLLEEKVREISN
;
A
#
# COMPACT_ATOMS: atom_id res chain seq x y z
N MET A 1 -2.16 -22.20 -6.39
CA MET A 1 -1.95 -20.77 -6.03
C MET A 1 -3.28 -20.01 -6.04
N ILE A 2 -3.73 -19.54 -4.87
CA ILE A 2 -4.94 -18.73 -4.69
C ILE A 2 -4.52 -17.32 -4.26
N ARG A 3 -5.05 -16.29 -4.94
CA ARG A 3 -4.80 -14.89 -4.56
C ARG A 3 -5.68 -14.52 -3.37
N ILE A 4 -5.04 -14.15 -2.26
CA ILE A 4 -5.73 -13.69 -1.04
C ILE A 4 -5.88 -12.17 -1.03
N SER A 5 -4.88 -11.45 -1.53
CA SER A 5 -4.95 -9.99 -1.59
C SER A 5 -5.98 -9.51 -2.62
N SER A 6 -6.72 -8.47 -2.28
CA SER A 6 -7.68 -7.84 -3.19
C SER A 6 -6.98 -7.25 -4.41
N SER A 7 -7.64 -7.29 -5.58
CA SER A 7 -7.19 -6.60 -6.81
C SER A 7 -7.05 -5.09 -6.60
N ALA A 8 -7.76 -4.53 -5.62
CA ALA A 8 -7.62 -3.14 -5.19
C ALA A 8 -6.18 -2.80 -4.75
N THR A 9 -5.42 -3.78 -4.23
CA THR A 9 -4.01 -3.57 -3.83
C THR A 9 -3.17 -3.01 -4.96
N LEU A 10 -3.43 -3.41 -6.20
CA LEU A 10 -2.72 -2.90 -7.37
C LEU A 10 -3.06 -1.43 -7.62
N ILE A 11 -4.35 -1.09 -7.59
CA ILE A 11 -4.83 0.29 -7.75
C ILE A 11 -4.21 1.19 -6.68
N PHE A 12 -4.26 0.77 -5.41
CA PHE A 12 -3.71 1.56 -4.31
C PHE A 12 -2.18 1.64 -4.34
N ALA A 13 -1.47 0.55 -4.64
CA ALA A 13 -0.01 0.53 -4.58
C ALA A 13 0.67 1.11 -5.83
N LEU A 14 -0.01 1.17 -6.98
CA LEU A 14 0.58 1.64 -8.25
C LEU A 14 -0.18 2.81 -8.86
N PHE A 15 -1.50 2.71 -9.03
CA PHE A 15 -2.28 3.74 -9.72
C PHE A 15 -2.33 5.05 -8.92
N ILE A 16 -2.65 5.00 -7.63
CA ILE A 16 -2.74 6.21 -6.80
C ILE A 16 -1.38 6.95 -6.69
N PRO A 17 -0.25 6.28 -6.41
CA PRO A 17 1.06 6.94 -6.43
C PRO A 17 1.42 7.55 -7.78
N LEU A 18 1.16 6.83 -8.88
CA LEU A 18 1.49 7.31 -10.21
C LEU A 18 0.59 8.50 -10.60
N PHE A 19 -0.70 8.41 -10.31
CA PHE A 19 -1.64 9.50 -10.52
C PHE A 19 -1.25 10.74 -9.72
N TRP A 20 -0.89 10.59 -8.45
CA TRP A 20 -0.43 11.70 -7.62
C TRP A 20 0.83 12.35 -8.19
N LEU A 21 1.83 11.55 -8.56
CA LEU A 21 3.08 12.06 -9.11
C LEU A 21 2.88 12.77 -10.46
N VAL A 22 2.08 12.21 -11.35
CA VAL A 22 1.91 12.77 -12.70
C VAL A 22 0.90 13.91 -12.71
N PHE A 23 -0.33 13.68 -12.27
CA PHE A 23 -1.42 14.65 -12.37
C PHE A 23 -1.24 15.80 -11.38
N PHE A 24 -1.04 15.48 -10.10
CA PHE A 24 -0.86 16.52 -9.09
C PHE A 24 0.53 17.15 -9.22
N GLY A 25 1.56 16.37 -9.57
CA GLY A 25 2.89 16.91 -9.86
C GLY A 25 2.89 17.89 -11.04
N SER A 26 2.24 17.57 -12.16
CA SER A 26 2.15 18.51 -13.30
C SER A 26 1.36 19.77 -12.93
N LEU A 27 0.30 19.63 -12.14
CA LEU A 27 -0.48 20.77 -11.67
C LEU A 27 0.35 21.69 -10.76
N THR A 28 1.04 21.11 -9.77
CA THR A 28 1.93 21.85 -8.87
C THR A 28 3.04 22.53 -9.67
N LEU A 29 3.63 21.84 -10.66
CA LEU A 29 4.65 22.42 -11.53
C LEU A 29 4.12 23.62 -12.33
N ALA A 30 2.94 23.48 -12.93
CA ALA A 30 2.31 24.56 -13.69
C ALA A 30 2.08 25.81 -12.82
N ILE A 31 1.61 25.62 -11.58
CA ILE A 31 1.37 26.72 -10.63
C ILE A 31 2.68 27.39 -10.20
N ILE A 32 3.75 26.62 -10.04
CA ILE A 32 5.07 27.16 -9.67
C ILE A 32 5.65 28.00 -10.81
N LEU A 33 5.55 27.50 -12.05
CA LEU A 33 6.10 28.12 -13.25
C LEU A 33 5.25 29.29 -13.77
N ALA A 34 3.97 29.36 -13.42
CA ALA A 34 3.10 30.47 -13.78
C ALA A 34 3.59 31.77 -13.13
N ASP A 35 3.54 32.87 -13.89
CA ASP A 35 3.86 34.19 -13.38
C ASP A 35 2.79 34.67 -12.40
N SER A 36 3.19 35.54 -11.47
CA SER A 36 2.28 36.05 -10.45
C SER A 36 1.12 36.88 -11.02
N GLU A 37 1.29 37.43 -12.21
CA GLU A 37 0.28 38.23 -12.91
C GLU A 37 -0.83 37.37 -13.53
N ASP A 38 -0.48 36.15 -13.96
CA ASP A 38 -1.44 35.18 -14.51
C ASP A 38 -2.27 34.51 -13.41
N LEU A 39 -1.74 34.47 -12.18
CA LEU A 39 -2.42 33.94 -11.02
C LEU A 39 -3.41 34.99 -10.50
N SER A 40 -4.71 34.83 -10.80
CA SER A 40 -5.80 35.74 -10.40
C SER A 40 -6.09 35.79 -8.88
N PHE A 41 -5.10 35.52 -8.06
CA PHE A 41 -5.23 35.38 -6.62
C PHE A 41 -4.52 36.51 -5.88
N SER A 42 -5.09 36.94 -4.76
CA SER A 42 -4.57 38.06 -3.96
C SER A 42 -3.18 37.81 -3.36
N SER A 43 -2.75 36.55 -3.25
CA SER A 43 -1.40 36.20 -2.78
C SER A 43 -0.85 35.00 -3.55
N PRO A 44 -0.17 35.24 -4.70
CA PRO A 44 0.41 34.18 -5.52
C PRO A 44 1.41 33.31 -4.76
N PHE A 45 2.18 33.92 -3.85
CA PHE A 45 3.16 33.22 -3.01
C PHE A 45 2.52 32.15 -2.11
N LEU A 46 1.43 32.50 -1.41
CA LEU A 46 0.76 31.57 -0.50
C LEU A 46 0.19 30.36 -1.24
N ILE A 47 -0.27 30.55 -2.47
CA ILE A 47 -0.82 29.47 -3.29
C ILE A 47 0.27 28.53 -3.78
N LYS A 48 1.39 29.07 -4.30
CA LYS A 48 2.54 28.25 -4.66
C LYS A 48 3.00 27.40 -3.47
N LEU A 49 3.12 28.01 -2.28
CA LEU A 49 3.49 27.31 -1.06
C LEU A 49 2.46 26.23 -0.67
N PHE A 50 1.17 26.54 -0.74
CA PHE A 50 0.10 25.58 -0.44
C PHE A 50 0.17 24.34 -1.33
N PHE A 51 0.34 24.50 -2.64
CA PHE A 51 0.44 23.38 -3.58
C PHE A 51 1.72 22.56 -3.39
N ILE A 52 2.86 23.19 -3.08
CA ILE A 52 4.10 22.48 -2.75
C ILE A 52 3.93 21.67 -1.47
N CYS A 53 3.45 22.31 -0.39
CA CYS A 53 3.23 21.65 0.89
C CYS A 53 2.23 20.51 0.75
N GLY A 54 1.13 20.71 0.02
CA GLY A 54 0.15 19.67 -0.30
C GLY A 54 0.78 18.49 -1.06
N PHE A 55 1.56 18.78 -2.10
CA PHE A 55 2.25 17.76 -2.91
C PHE A 55 3.18 16.89 -2.03
N VAL A 56 4.01 17.52 -1.21
CA VAL A 56 4.98 16.83 -0.34
C VAL A 56 4.27 16.07 0.78
N LEU A 57 3.29 16.69 1.44
CA LEU A 57 2.56 16.06 2.55
C LEU A 57 1.83 14.81 2.09
N PHE A 58 1.05 14.90 1.01
CA PHE A 58 0.29 13.76 0.52
C PHE A 58 1.20 12.70 -0.13
N GLY A 59 2.26 13.12 -0.83
CA GLY A 59 3.27 12.19 -1.35
C GLY A 59 3.93 11.38 -0.22
N THR A 60 4.20 12.04 0.91
CA THR A 60 4.72 11.40 2.13
C THR A 60 3.69 10.41 2.70
N LEU A 61 2.42 10.80 2.79
CA LEU A 61 1.34 9.90 3.23
C LEU A 61 1.22 8.67 2.33
N ILE A 62 1.26 8.85 1.01
CA ILE A 62 1.24 7.76 0.04
C ILE A 62 2.41 6.80 0.24
N TYR A 63 3.62 7.34 0.46
CA TYR A 63 4.81 6.55 0.73
C TYR A 63 4.68 5.69 2.01
N PHE A 64 4.16 6.27 3.09
CA PHE A 64 4.02 5.54 4.36
C PHE A 64 2.81 4.60 4.41
N THR A 65 1.79 4.82 3.59
CA THR A 65 0.55 4.02 3.61
C THR A 65 0.50 3.03 2.45
N LEU A 66 0.52 3.51 1.22
CA LEU A 66 0.21 2.71 0.02
C LEU A 66 1.40 1.85 -0.43
N PHE A 67 2.63 2.37 -0.40
CA PHE A 67 3.83 1.59 -0.78
C PHE A 67 4.15 0.44 0.19
N ARG A 68 3.61 0.50 1.42
CA ARG A 68 3.71 -0.59 2.39
C ARG A 68 2.80 -1.77 2.05
N LEU A 69 1.77 -1.57 1.22
CA LEU A 69 0.87 -2.63 0.81
C LEU A 69 1.59 -3.60 -0.14
N LYS A 70 1.54 -4.88 0.20
CA LYS A 70 2.10 -5.98 -0.59
C LYS A 70 0.96 -6.85 -1.13
N ARG A 71 1.17 -7.42 -2.30
CA ARG A 71 0.28 -8.47 -2.84
C ARG A 71 0.68 -9.79 -2.22
N VAL A 72 -0.33 -10.54 -1.77
CA VAL A 72 -0.15 -11.79 -1.04
C VAL A 72 -0.96 -12.88 -1.71
N GLU A 73 -0.28 -13.97 -2.04
CA GLU A 73 -0.84 -15.17 -2.64
C GLU A 73 -0.46 -16.36 -1.77
N MET A 74 -1.30 -17.39 -1.74
CA MET A 74 -1.03 -18.59 -0.98
C MET A 74 -1.09 -19.82 -1.86
N ASP A 75 -0.39 -20.86 -1.44
CA ASP A 75 -0.53 -22.20 -1.99
C ASP A 75 -0.82 -23.22 -0.88
N GLN A 76 -0.47 -24.49 -1.08
CA GLN A 76 -0.68 -25.50 -0.04
C GLN A 76 0.28 -25.34 1.14
N GLU A 77 1.55 -24.99 0.89
CA GLU A 77 2.60 -24.94 1.92
C GLU A 77 3.26 -23.56 2.12
N PHE A 78 3.09 -22.64 1.17
CA PHE A 78 3.80 -21.36 1.15
C PHE A 78 2.87 -20.17 0.92
N ILE A 79 3.23 -19.03 1.52
CA ILE A 79 2.74 -17.70 1.19
C ILE A 79 3.76 -16.98 0.32
N TYR A 80 3.30 -16.46 -0.80
CA TYR A 80 4.06 -15.62 -1.72
C TYR A 80 3.70 -14.16 -1.50
N VAL A 81 4.69 -13.35 -1.16
CA VAL A 81 4.53 -11.92 -0.94
C VAL A 81 5.31 -11.17 -2.00
N THR A 82 4.65 -10.24 -2.69
CA THR A 82 5.28 -9.43 -3.74
C THR A 82 5.03 -7.95 -3.55
N ASN A 83 6.06 -7.14 -3.81
CA ASN A 83 5.94 -5.68 -3.98
C ASN A 83 5.90 -5.28 -5.47
N TYR A 84 5.52 -6.20 -6.36
CA TYR A 84 5.55 -6.05 -7.83
C TYR A 84 6.94 -5.91 -8.47
N ILE A 85 7.99 -5.68 -7.67
CA ILE A 85 9.39 -5.65 -8.11
C ILE A 85 10.11 -6.95 -7.73
N LYS A 86 9.84 -7.44 -6.52
CA LYS A 86 10.44 -8.62 -5.91
C LYS A 86 9.34 -9.48 -5.29
N THR A 87 9.49 -10.79 -5.42
CA THR A 87 8.60 -11.77 -4.82
C THR A 87 9.40 -12.64 -3.87
N ILE A 88 8.86 -12.89 -2.67
CA ILE A 88 9.44 -13.79 -1.68
C ILE A 88 8.45 -14.89 -1.34
N LYS A 89 8.97 -16.10 -1.11
CA LYS A 89 8.23 -17.25 -0.60
C LYS A 89 8.48 -17.38 0.89
N ILE A 90 7.42 -17.57 1.67
CA ILE A 90 7.45 -17.70 3.12
C ILE A 90 6.66 -18.96 3.50
N PRO A 91 7.29 -19.95 4.14
CA PRO A 91 6.58 -21.12 4.66
C PRO A 91 5.61 -20.73 5.79
N PHE A 92 4.48 -21.44 5.91
CA PHE A 92 3.49 -21.15 6.95
C PHE A 92 4.05 -21.24 8.38
N HIS A 93 4.98 -22.15 8.65
CA HIS A 93 5.62 -22.30 9.97
C HIS A 93 6.39 -21.06 10.43
N GLN A 94 6.80 -20.17 9.51
CA GLN A 94 7.51 -18.93 9.84
C GLN A 94 6.58 -17.79 10.25
N ILE A 95 5.26 -17.98 10.17
CA ILE A 95 4.26 -16.99 10.55
C ILE A 95 4.04 -17.09 12.06
N GLU A 96 4.20 -15.97 12.76
CA GLU A 96 3.97 -15.88 14.19
C GLU A 96 2.50 -15.56 14.47
N LYS A 97 1.96 -14.58 13.74
CA LYS A 97 0.62 -14.08 13.99
C LYS A 97 0.05 -13.42 12.76
N MET A 98 -1.25 -13.57 12.59
CA MET A 98 -2.01 -12.89 11.57
C MET A 98 -3.16 -12.10 12.21
N ARG A 99 -3.42 -10.89 11.71
CA ARG A 99 -4.52 -10.04 12.16
C ARG A 99 -5.15 -9.34 10.97
N ILE A 100 -6.47 -9.22 10.97
CA ILE A 100 -7.19 -8.30 10.10
C ILE A 100 -7.79 -7.17 10.92
N LYS A 101 -7.74 -5.98 10.33
CA LYS A 101 -8.58 -4.85 10.74
C LYS A 101 -9.54 -4.52 9.60
N PRO A 102 -10.87 -4.61 9.81
CA PRO A 102 -11.81 -4.13 8.82
C PRO A 102 -11.68 -2.61 8.65
N LEU A 103 -11.68 -2.13 7.41
CA LEU A 103 -11.93 -0.74 7.03
C LEU A 103 -13.27 -0.68 6.27
N ILE A 104 -13.74 0.52 5.96
CA ILE A 104 -15.09 0.81 5.43
C ILE A 104 -15.48 -0.03 4.20
N LYS A 105 -14.56 -0.30 3.27
CA LYS A 105 -14.81 -1.13 2.06
C LYS A 105 -13.79 -2.24 1.81
N LEU A 106 -12.77 -2.33 2.65
CA LEU A 106 -11.60 -3.20 2.45
C LEU A 106 -11.11 -3.66 3.81
N SER A 107 -10.43 -4.80 3.88
CA SER A 107 -9.83 -5.27 5.13
C SER A 107 -8.32 -5.15 5.07
N LEU A 108 -7.68 -4.57 6.09
CA LEU A 108 -6.23 -4.48 6.18
C LEU A 108 -5.68 -5.68 6.93
N GLY A 109 -5.02 -6.58 6.20
CA GLY A 109 -4.31 -7.72 6.75
C GLY A 109 -2.90 -7.37 7.18
N LYS A 110 -2.50 -7.91 8.33
CA LYS A 110 -1.17 -7.80 8.92
C LYS A 110 -0.64 -9.20 9.22
N ILE A 111 0.46 -9.58 8.58
CA ILE A 111 1.19 -10.82 8.85
C ILE A 111 2.46 -10.46 9.61
N LYS A 112 2.67 -11.07 10.77
CA LYS A 112 3.89 -10.97 11.56
C LYS A 112 4.70 -12.26 11.41
N LEU A 113 5.95 -12.13 11.01
CA LEU A 113 6.89 -13.25 10.85
C LEU A 113 7.68 -13.47 12.14
N ARG A 114 8.00 -14.73 12.43
CA ARG A 114 8.86 -15.13 13.56
C ARG A 114 10.28 -14.58 13.43
N HIS A 115 10.79 -14.48 12.20
CA HIS A 115 12.10 -13.92 11.88
C HIS A 115 12.01 -12.81 10.84
N LYS A 116 12.97 -11.88 10.86
CA LYS A 116 13.01 -10.75 9.93
C LYS A 116 13.34 -11.25 8.51
N GLY A 117 12.39 -11.12 7.58
CA GLY A 117 12.58 -11.45 6.18
C GLY A 117 12.98 -10.25 5.32
N ASN A 118 13.06 -10.45 4.00
CA ASN A 118 13.38 -9.41 3.01
C ASN A 118 12.39 -8.21 3.01
N PHE A 119 11.13 -8.43 3.40
CA PHE A 119 10.14 -7.36 3.56
C PHE A 119 9.99 -6.88 5.01
N GLY A 120 10.97 -7.21 5.87
CA GLY A 120 10.90 -6.95 7.30
C GLY A 120 10.21 -8.06 8.07
N SER A 121 9.84 -7.78 9.33
CA SER A 121 9.12 -8.72 10.21
C SER A 121 7.60 -8.61 10.10
N THR A 122 7.10 -7.56 9.45
CA THR A 122 5.68 -7.26 9.34
C THR A 122 5.30 -6.94 7.90
N ILE A 123 4.29 -7.62 7.39
CA ILE A 123 3.79 -7.48 6.03
C ILE A 123 2.34 -7.01 6.10
N TYR A 124 2.05 -5.93 5.37
CA TYR A 124 0.71 -5.35 5.25
C TYR A 124 0.14 -5.66 3.87
N PHE A 125 -1.12 -6.06 3.81
CA PHE A 125 -1.81 -6.34 2.55
C PHE A 125 -3.29 -5.99 2.67
N LEU A 126 -3.92 -5.65 1.55
CA LEU A 126 -5.38 -5.50 1.51
C LEU A 126 -6.01 -6.86 1.23
N CYS A 127 -6.88 -7.30 2.12
CA CYS A 127 -7.57 -8.57 2.04
C CYS A 127 -9.02 -8.36 1.60
N ASP A 128 -9.51 -9.34 0.85
CA ASP A 128 -10.94 -9.60 0.69
C ASP A 128 -11.39 -10.46 1.87
N GLU A 129 -12.45 -10.04 2.57
CA GLU A 129 -12.90 -10.65 3.82
C GLU A 129 -13.24 -12.14 3.64
N ALA A 130 -13.88 -12.50 2.51
CA ALA A 130 -14.21 -13.88 2.19
C ALA A 130 -12.97 -14.78 2.04
N ARG A 131 -11.85 -14.23 1.55
CA ARG A 131 -10.61 -15.00 1.29
C ARG A 131 -9.71 -15.10 2.51
N TYR A 132 -9.90 -14.22 3.49
CA TYR A 132 -9.15 -14.27 4.74
C TYR A 132 -9.47 -15.49 5.57
N GLY A 133 -10.75 -15.84 5.71
CA GLY A 133 -11.17 -16.99 6.54
C GLY A 133 -10.45 -18.28 6.14
N LEU A 134 -10.34 -18.52 4.82
CA LEU A 134 -9.60 -19.64 4.25
C LEU A 134 -8.10 -19.64 4.59
N LEU A 135 -7.48 -18.45 4.67
CA LEU A 135 -6.08 -18.32 5.02
C LEU A 135 -5.86 -18.47 6.54
N GLU A 136 -6.76 -17.95 7.37
CA GLU A 136 -6.67 -18.10 8.83
C GLU A 136 -6.86 -19.57 9.26
N GLU A 137 -7.82 -20.28 8.67
CA GLU A 137 -8.05 -21.71 8.93
C GLU A 137 -6.81 -22.53 8.62
N LYS A 138 -6.23 -22.38 7.42
CA LYS A 138 -4.98 -23.04 7.04
C LYS A 138 -3.81 -22.75 7.97
N VAL A 139 -3.66 -21.50 8.41
CA VAL A 139 -2.56 -21.13 9.33
C VAL A 139 -2.76 -21.78 10.70
N ARG A 140 -4.01 -21.94 11.16
CA ARG A 140 -4.32 -22.63 12.42
C ARG A 140 -4.09 -24.14 12.32
N GLU A 141 -4.49 -24.78 11.21
CA GLU A 141 -4.23 -26.21 10.99
C GLU A 141 -2.75 -26.55 11.04
N ILE A 142 -1.88 -25.71 10.45
CA ILE A 142 -0.43 -25.96 10.39
C ILE A 142 0.28 -25.62 11.72
N SER A 143 -0.36 -24.84 12.59
CA SER A 143 0.23 -24.39 13.86
C SER A 143 -0.13 -25.29 15.07
N ASN A 144 -1.08 -26.21 14.91
CA ASN A 144 -1.42 -27.25 15.89
C ASN A 144 -0.70 -28.56 15.56
#